data_AF-A0A5K1GFU5-F1
#
_entry.id   AF-A0A5K1GFU5-F1
#
_cell.length_a   1.000
_cell.length_b   1.000
_cell.length_c   1.000
_cell.angle_alpha   90.00
_cell.angle_beta   90.00
_cell.angle_gamma   90.00
#
_symmetry.space_group_name_H-M   'P 1'
#
loop_
_entity.id
_entity.type
_entity.pdbx_description
1 polymer ?
#
loop_
_entity_poly.entity_id
_entity_poly.type
_entity_poly.pdbx_seq_one_letter_code
_entity_poly.pdbx_strand_id
1 'polypeptide(L)' 'IGDQVCVKRSVAEPRYAWGGETHHSVGRISEIGSDGLLIIDIPGRPIPWQADPSDMEKVEDFK' A
#
# COMPACT_ATOMS: atom_id res chain seq x y z
N ILE A 1 -10.23 2.35 -5.62
CA ILE A 1 -9.59 3.67 -5.44
C ILE A 1 -10.21 4.35 -4.23
N GLY A 2 -9.39 4.99 -3.39
CA GLY A 2 -9.83 5.73 -2.21
C GLY A 2 -9.81 4.94 -0.90
N ASP A 3 -9.63 3.62 -0.97
CA ASP A 3 -9.49 2.74 0.20
C ASP A 3 -8.15 2.94 0.90
N GLN A 4 -8.15 2.77 2.22
CA GLN A 4 -6.93 2.70 3.03
C GLN A 4 -6.40 1.27 3.04
N VAL A 5 -5.10 1.13 2.86
CA VAL A 5 -4.41 -0.16 2.79
C VAL A 5 -3.09 -0.14 3.57
N CYS A 6 -2.67 -1.31 4.02
CA CYS A 6 -1.33 -1.57 4.54
C CYS A 6 -0.81 -2.91 4.02
N VAL A 7 0.49 -3.16 4.19
CA VAL A 7 1.10 -4.45 3.81
C VAL A 7 0.63 -5.53 4.77
N LYS A 8 0.14 -6.65 4.22
CA LYS A 8 -0.31 -7.82 4.98
C LYS A 8 0.70 -8.24 6.02
N ARG A 9 0.26 -8.52 7.25
CA ARG A 9 1.18 -8.99 8.32
C ARG A 9 1.89 -10.31 7.97
N SER A 10 1.34 -11.11 7.04
CA SER A 10 1.94 -12.35 6.57
C SER A 10 3.02 -12.17 5.50
N VAL A 11 3.17 -10.97 4.93
CA VAL A 11 4.15 -10.69 3.87
C VAL A 11 5.50 -10.35 4.51
N ALA A 12 6.46 -11.26 4.45
CA ALA A 12 7.80 -11.00 4.98
C ALA A 12 8.53 -9.89 4.19
N GLU A 13 8.36 -9.87 2.86
CA GLU A 13 8.95 -8.88 1.96
C GLU A 13 8.01 -8.62 0.77
N PRO A 14 7.62 -7.35 0.52
CA PRO A 14 6.81 -6.99 -0.64
C PRO A 14 7.55 -7.26 -1.95
N ARG A 15 6.81 -7.66 -2.98
CA ARG A 15 7.34 -7.95 -4.31
C ARG A 15 8.14 -6.81 -4.93
N TYR A 16 7.75 -5.57 -4.61
CA TYR A 16 8.40 -4.34 -5.10
C TYR A 16 9.25 -3.63 -4.04
N ALA A 17 9.71 -4.38 -3.03
CA ALA A 17 10.47 -3.93 -1.88
C ALA A 17 9.74 -2.90 -1.00
N TRP A 18 10.23 -2.75 0.23
CA TRP A 18 9.61 -1.88 1.23
C TRP A 18 9.67 -0.38 0.87
N GLY A 19 10.70 0.05 0.14
CA GLY A 19 10.86 1.46 -0.24
C GLY A 19 10.87 2.44 0.93
N GLY A 20 11.14 2.00 2.16
CA GLY A 20 11.09 2.78 3.40
C GLY A 20 9.84 2.58 4.26
N GLU A 21 8.86 1.82 3.76
CA GLU A 21 7.61 1.54 4.45
C GLU A 21 7.70 0.31 5.36
N THR A 22 6.68 0.13 6.19
CA THR A 22 6.54 -1.03 7.08
C THR A 22 5.09 -1.52 7.06
N HIS A 23 4.82 -2.64 7.73
CA HIS A 23 3.46 -3.09 8.00
C HIS A 23 2.57 -2.07 8.74
N HIS A 24 3.14 -1.05 9.38
CA HIS A 24 2.39 0.00 10.07
C HIS A 24 2.10 1.22 9.18
N SER A 25 2.72 1.28 8.00
CA SER A 25 2.45 2.32 7.03
C SER A 25 1.06 2.10 6.44
N VAL A 26 0.16 3.04 6.69
CA VAL A 26 -1.18 3.07 6.09
C VAL A 26 -1.20 4.17 5.04
N GLY A 27 -1.61 3.81 3.83
CA GLY A 27 -1.75 4.73 2.72
C GLY A 27 -3.09 4.59 2.02
N ARG A 28 -3.43 5.57 1.19
CA ARG A 28 -4.68 5.58 0.42
C ARG A 28 -4.39 5.26 -1.05
N ILE A 29 -5.14 4.35 -1.65
CA ILE A 29 -5.01 4.06 -3.08
C ILE A 29 -5.48 5.28 -3.88
N SER A 30 -4.56 5.93 -4.59
CA SER A 30 -4.85 7.08 -5.46
C SER A 30 -5.08 6.66 -6.91
N GLU A 31 -4.37 5.63 -7.38
CA GLU A 31 -4.48 5.12 -8.76
C GLU A 31 -4.25 3.60 -8.82
N ILE A 32 -4.74 2.97 -9.90
CA ILE A 32 -4.35 1.63 -10.32
C ILE A 32 -3.66 1.79 -11.67
N GLY A 33 -2.37 1.43 -11.74
CA GLY A 33 -1.58 1.52 -12.95
C GLY A 33 -2.11 0.58 -14.05
N SER A 34 -1.71 0.83 -15.29
CA SER A 34 -2.06 -0.04 -16.43
C SER A 34 -1.46 -1.46 -16.32
N ASP A 35 -0.44 -1.63 -15.48
CA ASP A 35 0.15 -2.91 -15.10
C ASP A 35 -0.59 -3.62 -13.94
N GLY A 36 -1.62 -2.99 -13.38
CA GLY A 36 -2.41 -3.51 -12.27
C GLY A 36 -1.83 -3.23 -10.90
N LEU A 37 -0.71 -2.50 -10.80
CA LEU A 37 -0.11 -2.14 -9.51
C LEU A 37 -0.85 -0.96 -8.86
N LEU A 38 -0.84 -0.93 -7.53
CA LEU A 38 -1.45 0.14 -6.77
C LEU A 38 -0.48 1.31 -6.66
N ILE A 39 -0.97 2.52 -6.90
CA ILE A 39 -0.30 3.75 -6.50
C ILE A 39 -0.96 4.24 -5.21
N ILE A 40 -0.15 4.39 -4.17
CA ILE A 40 -0.60 4.61 -2.80
C ILE A 40 0.04 5.89 -2.27
N ASP A 41 -0.81 6.83 -1.86
CA ASP A 41 -0.37 8.03 -1.17
C ASP A 41 -0.21 7.71 0.32
N ILE A 42 1.04 7.74 0.80
CA ILE A 42 1.38 7.54 2.21
C ILE A 42 1.67 8.90 2.85
N PRO A 43 1.01 9.25 3.98
CA PRO A 43 1.26 10.51 4.67
C PRO A 43 2.74 10.71 5.02
N GLY A 44 3.29 11.86 4.66
CA GLY A 44 4.68 12.22 4.95
C GLY A 44 5.69 11.74 3.90
N ARG A 45 5.27 10.95 2.91
CA ARG A 45 6.13 10.55 1.79
C ARG A 45 6.10 11.63 0.69
N PRO A 46 7.25 12.00 0.09
CA PRO A 46 7.29 13.01 -0.96
C PRO A 46 6.80 12.51 -2.32
N ILE A 47 6.81 11.18 -2.54
CA ILE A 47 6.38 10.53 -3.78
C ILE A 47 5.41 9.40 -3.44
N PRO A 48 4.40 9.11 -4.29
CA PRO A 48 3.54 7.96 -4.11
C PRO A 48 4.33 6.65 -4.08
N TRP A 49 3.80 5.66 -3.36
CA TRP A 49 4.39 4.33 -3.27
C TRP A 49 3.66 3.35 -4.18
N GLN A 50 4.42 2.55 -4.92
CA GLN A 50 3.88 1.54 -5.82
C GLN A 50 3.94 0.17 -5.15
N ALA A 51 2.83 -0.56 -5.12
CA ALA A 51 2.72 -1.85 -4.44
C ALA A 51 1.92 -2.87 -5.25
N ASP A 52 2.24 -4.16 -5.06
CA ASP A 52 1.44 -5.26 -5.61
C ASP A 52 0.15 -5.42 -4.78
N PRO A 53 -1.05 -5.44 -5.40
CA PRO A 53 -2.30 -5.67 -4.67
C PRO A 53 -2.28 -6.95 -3.83
N SER A 54 -1.52 -7.97 -4.24
CA SER A 54 -1.40 -9.26 -3.56
C SER A 54 -0.69 -9.15 -2.20
N ASP A 55 0.14 -8.13 -2.01
CA ASP A 55 0.86 -7.87 -0.76
C ASP A 55 0.03 -7.01 0.22
N MET A 56 -1.05 -6.41 -0.26
CA MET A 56 -1.80 -5.38 0.48
C MET A 56 -3.11 -5.93 1.03
N GLU A 57 -3.48 -5.46 2.22
CA GLU A 57 -4.82 -5.66 2.80
C GLU A 57 -5.51 -4.31 3.04
N LYS A 58 -6.83 -4.30 2.93
CA LYS A 58 -7.65 -3.14 3.27
C LYS A 58 -7.66 -2.97 4.77
N VAL A 59 -7.41 -1.74 5.24
CA VAL A 59 -7.61 -1.39 6.64
C VAL A 59 -9.10 -1.16 6.81
N GLU A 60 -9.77 -2.04 7.56
CA GLU A 60 -11.14 -1.80 7.99
C GLU A 60 -11.11 -0.88 9.22
N ASP A 61 -11.87 0.22 9.16
CA ASP A 61 -12.16 0.99 10.36
C ASP A 61 -12.98 0.09 11.29
N PHE A 62 -12.49 -0.15 12.49
CA PHE A 62 -13.30 -0.78 13.53
C PHE A 62 -14.50 0.12 13.81
N LYS A 63 -15.69 -0.35 13.43
CA LYS A 63 -16.97 0.29 13.75
C LYS A 63 -17.42 -0.02 15.17
#